data_AF-A0A8H7FP20-F1
#
_entry.id   AF-A0A8H7FP20-F1
#
_cell.length_a   1.000
_cell.length_b   1.000
_cell.length_c   1.000
_cell.angle_alpha   90.00
_cell.angle_beta   90.00
_cell.angle_gamma   90.00
#
_symmetry.space_group_name_H-M   'P 1'
#
loop_
_entity.id
_entity.type
_entity.pdbx_description
1 polymer ?
#
loop_
_entity_poly.entity_id
_entity_poly.type
_entity_poly.pdbx_seq_one_letter_code
_entity_poly.pdbx_strand_id
1 'polypeptide(L)'
;MQEPGPEAESVYLKIIQLLLKNGADANVEGGDHGTALQVASSRGFIRIVQLLLERGADIVGGNHGTALQAASASGHLETDKLLFRKGARVNIAGVLHSTALKAASAEGYSTKSQLREPPALGLYPEIVRLLLSNGANVDDEEGLYGTALQAACAIGCLKIAELLLENGADVDSEGGVFGTALQAASAGGRTADTGPLYRSEIVLLLLEGGADVNAERVCYGTALQVASARGFIDLTQLLLDGWGADPDIAGGKFGTALRAAAARGYSEIVTLLQERGAVGLQASSFKSLTFKWTEAK
;
A
#
# COMPACT_ATOMS: atom_id res chain seq x y z
N MET A 1 2.30 12.77 20.17
CA MET A 1 3.14 12.79 21.40
C MET A 1 4.57 12.64 20.93
N GLN A 2 5.49 13.51 21.35
CA GLN A 2 6.93 13.40 21.07
C GLN A 2 7.43 11.98 21.33
N GLU A 3 8.42 11.51 20.56
CA GLU A 3 9.20 10.35 20.97
C GLU A 3 9.63 10.56 22.43
N PRO A 4 9.34 9.62 23.34
CA PRO A 4 9.83 9.73 24.69
C PRO A 4 11.35 9.85 24.59
N GLY A 5 11.91 10.97 25.05
CA GLY A 5 13.35 11.18 25.05
C GLY A 5 14.06 10.02 25.77
N PRO A 6 15.39 9.89 25.63
CA PRO A 6 16.16 8.77 26.19
C PRO A 6 15.92 8.54 27.70
N GLU A 7 15.49 9.57 28.42
CA GLU A 7 15.06 9.49 29.82
C GLU A 7 13.77 8.68 30.04
N ALA A 8 12.78 8.80 29.15
CA ALA A 8 11.51 8.09 29.26
C ALA A 8 11.66 6.61 28.87
N GLU A 9 12.48 6.24 27.87
CA GLU A 9 12.83 4.83 27.63
C GLU A 9 13.52 4.21 28.87
N SER A 10 14.41 4.97 29.52
CA SER A 10 15.08 4.54 30.76
C SER A 10 14.11 4.30 31.92
N VAL A 11 13.06 5.13 32.05
CA VAL A 11 11.99 4.91 33.04
C VAL A 11 11.16 3.67 32.70
N TYR A 12 10.71 3.51 31.44
CA TYR A 12 9.95 2.33 31.02
C TYR A 12 10.75 1.04 31.21
N LEU A 13 12.04 1.05 30.88
CA LEU A 13 12.92 -0.10 31.06
C LEU A 13 12.98 -0.54 32.53
N LYS A 14 13.13 0.40 33.47
CA LYS A 14 13.15 0.09 34.91
C LYS A 14 11.82 -0.49 35.39
N ILE A 15 10.70 0.07 34.93
CA ILE A 15 9.36 -0.41 35.28
C ILE A 15 9.16 -1.85 34.77
N ILE A 16 9.49 -2.11 33.51
CA ILE A 16 9.35 -3.43 32.88
C ILE A 16 10.25 -4.45 33.60
N GLN A 17 11.49 -4.09 33.93
CA GLN A 17 12.38 -4.95 34.71
C GLN A 17 11.78 -5.33 36.07
N LEU A 18 11.19 -4.36 36.78
CA LEU A 18 10.55 -4.59 38.07
C LEU A 18 9.34 -5.52 37.95
N LEU A 19 8.48 -5.28 36.96
CA LEU A 19 7.29 -6.10 36.69
C LEU A 19 7.68 -7.55 36.38
N LEU A 20 8.60 -7.77 35.46
CA LEU A 20 9.06 -9.12 35.08
C LEU A 20 9.76 -9.82 36.25
N LYS A 21 10.52 -9.09 37.08
CA LYS A 21 11.14 -9.65 38.29
C LYS A 21 10.11 -10.11 39.32
N ASN A 22 8.96 -9.45 39.37
CA ASN A 22 7.84 -9.80 40.25
C ASN A 22 6.88 -10.84 39.62
N GLY A 23 7.27 -11.51 38.54
CA GLY A 23 6.51 -12.59 37.93
C GLY A 23 5.38 -12.14 37.00
N ALA A 24 5.40 -10.90 36.51
CA ALA A 24 4.51 -10.50 35.42
C ALA A 24 4.78 -11.36 34.18
N ASP A 25 3.72 -11.88 33.57
CA ASP A 25 3.81 -12.64 32.34
C ASP A 25 4.05 -11.70 31.15
N ALA A 26 5.13 -11.97 30.39
CA ALA A 26 5.56 -11.16 29.25
C ALA A 26 4.64 -11.33 28.02
N ASN A 27 3.76 -12.33 28.02
CA ASN A 27 2.92 -12.71 26.89
C ASN A 27 1.46 -12.25 27.02
N VAL A 28 1.13 -11.49 28.06
CA VAL A 28 -0.23 -10.97 28.24
C VAL A 28 -0.57 -10.00 27.10
N GLU A 29 -1.71 -10.22 26.45
CA GLU A 29 -2.28 -9.27 25.49
C GLU A 29 -2.93 -8.09 26.22
N GLY A 30 -2.48 -6.89 25.90
CA GLY A 30 -2.98 -5.63 26.46
C GLY A 30 -3.95 -4.92 25.53
N GLY A 31 -5.19 -5.41 25.45
CA GLY A 31 -6.27 -4.76 24.68
C GLY A 31 -5.90 -4.51 23.22
N ASP A 32 -6.26 -3.34 22.70
CA ASP A 32 -6.16 -2.99 21.27
C ASP A 32 -4.74 -2.89 20.70
N HIS A 33 -3.69 -3.05 21.53
CA HIS A 33 -2.30 -2.80 21.15
C HIS A 33 -1.44 -4.08 21.14
N GLY A 34 -2.03 -5.23 21.46
CA GLY A 34 -1.34 -6.51 21.53
C GLY A 34 -0.46 -6.68 22.78
N THR A 35 0.54 -7.53 22.67
CA THR A 35 1.55 -7.86 23.69
C THR A 35 2.54 -6.72 23.94
N ALA A 36 3.23 -6.77 25.07
CA ALA A 36 4.32 -5.82 25.38
C ALA A 36 5.42 -5.80 24.30
N LEU A 37 5.69 -6.95 23.66
CA LEU A 37 6.69 -7.06 22.61
C LEU A 37 6.28 -6.31 21.34
N GLN A 38 5.01 -6.42 20.92
CA GLN A 38 4.49 -5.69 19.75
C GLN A 38 4.55 -4.17 19.97
N VAL A 39 4.17 -3.69 21.15
CA VAL A 39 4.23 -2.25 21.49
C VAL A 39 5.67 -1.73 21.56
N ALA A 40 6.58 -2.49 22.17
CA ALA A 40 7.99 -2.11 22.19
C ALA A 40 8.59 -2.07 20.79
N SER A 41 8.15 -2.98 19.91
CA SER A 41 8.62 -3.07 18.53
C SER A 41 8.11 -1.93 17.65
N SER A 42 6.83 -1.55 17.77
CA SER A 42 6.26 -0.39 17.04
C SER A 42 6.77 0.98 17.51
N ARG A 43 7.48 1.01 18.65
CA ARG A 43 8.16 2.20 19.18
C ARG A 43 9.68 2.17 19.01
N GLY A 44 10.24 1.07 18.51
CA GLY A 44 11.68 0.94 18.30
C GLY A 44 12.49 0.90 19.60
N PHE A 45 11.89 0.49 20.72
CA PHE A 45 12.58 0.41 22.02
C PHE A 45 13.45 -0.84 22.09
N ILE A 46 14.58 -0.83 21.39
CA ILE A 46 15.48 -1.99 21.20
C ILE A 46 15.84 -2.66 22.53
N ARG A 47 16.13 -1.87 23.58
CA ARG A 47 16.49 -2.42 24.90
C ARG A 47 15.33 -3.15 25.57
N ILE A 48 14.11 -2.64 25.39
CA ILE A 48 12.90 -3.26 25.93
C ILE A 48 12.55 -4.51 25.12
N VAL A 49 12.63 -4.46 23.78
CA VAL A 49 12.45 -5.63 22.90
C VAL A 49 13.42 -6.74 23.29
N GLN A 50 14.71 -6.41 23.46
CA GLN A 50 15.72 -7.37 23.89
C GLN A 50 15.39 -8.00 25.25
N LEU A 51 15.04 -7.17 26.24
CA LEU A 51 14.67 -7.64 27.58
C LEU A 51 13.46 -8.58 27.55
N LEU A 52 12.42 -8.24 26.79
CA LEU A 52 11.21 -9.05 26.70
C LEU A 52 11.50 -10.43 26.09
N LEU A 53 12.27 -10.47 25.00
CA LEU A 53 12.69 -11.73 24.36
C LEU A 53 13.58 -12.58 25.27
N GLU A 54 14.47 -11.96 26.05
CA GLU A 54 15.29 -12.66 27.05
C GLU A 54 14.46 -13.24 28.21
N ARG A 55 13.24 -12.73 28.42
CA ARG A 55 12.31 -13.18 29.46
C ARG A 55 11.20 -14.09 28.93
N GLY A 56 11.36 -14.60 27.70
CA GLY A 56 10.44 -15.58 27.11
C GLY A 56 9.18 -14.98 26.51
N ALA A 57 9.20 -13.70 26.12
CA ALA A 57 8.14 -13.16 25.26
C ALA A 57 8.10 -13.91 23.92
N ASP A 58 6.92 -14.33 23.50
CA ASP A 58 6.66 -14.97 22.22
C ASP A 58 6.86 -13.95 21.09
N ILE A 59 7.73 -14.32 20.15
CA ILE A 59 8.12 -13.49 19.02
C ILE A 59 6.99 -13.31 18.01
N VAL A 60 6.06 -14.28 17.95
CA VAL A 60 4.88 -14.21 17.07
C VAL A 60 3.84 -13.31 17.70
N GLY A 61 3.53 -13.51 18.98
CA GLY A 61 2.80 -12.56 19.82
C GLY A 61 1.39 -12.22 19.34
N GLY A 62 0.38 -12.90 19.88
CA GLY A 62 -1.01 -12.44 19.97
C GLY A 62 -1.78 -12.08 18.69
N ASN A 63 -3.00 -11.56 18.86
CA ASN A 63 -3.98 -11.36 17.79
C ASN A 63 -3.75 -10.13 16.90
N HIS A 64 -2.71 -9.31 17.15
CA HIS A 64 -2.51 -8.00 16.50
C HIS A 64 -1.36 -7.99 15.46
N GLY A 65 -0.96 -9.16 14.97
CA GLY A 65 0.17 -9.33 14.05
C GLY A 65 1.48 -9.64 14.78
N THR A 66 2.61 -9.69 14.10
CA THR A 66 3.89 -10.03 14.76
C THR A 66 4.65 -8.80 15.26
N ALA A 67 5.58 -9.01 16.20
CA ALA A 67 6.53 -7.98 16.58
C ALA A 67 7.30 -7.42 15.37
N LEU A 68 7.62 -8.28 14.38
CA LEU A 68 8.27 -7.90 13.13
C LEU A 68 7.38 -7.00 12.29
N GLN A 69 6.11 -7.36 12.10
CA GLN A 69 5.16 -6.50 11.38
C GLN A 69 5.02 -5.12 12.04
N ALA A 70 4.94 -5.08 13.37
CA ALA A 70 4.81 -3.83 14.12
C ALA A 70 6.03 -2.91 13.95
N ALA A 71 7.24 -3.48 13.98
CA ALA A 71 8.49 -2.75 13.75
C ALA A 71 8.64 -2.29 12.29
N SER A 72 8.38 -3.17 11.32
CA SER A 72 8.44 -2.85 9.89
C SER A 72 7.41 -1.78 9.48
N ALA A 73 6.18 -1.86 10.00
CA ALA A 73 5.14 -0.85 9.79
C ALA A 73 5.52 0.53 10.38
N SER A 74 6.34 0.55 11.43
CA SER A 74 6.75 1.80 12.10
C SER A 74 8.15 2.27 11.67
N GLY A 75 8.78 1.62 10.70
CA GLY A 75 10.07 2.06 10.17
C GLY A 75 11.29 1.76 11.08
N HIS A 76 11.21 0.79 12.00
CA HIS A 76 12.26 0.53 12.99
C HIS A 76 13.26 -0.56 12.56
N LEU A 77 14.13 -0.25 11.59
CA LEU A 77 15.10 -1.17 10.99
C LEU A 77 15.97 -1.94 12.00
N GLU A 78 16.50 -1.26 13.03
CA GLU A 78 17.35 -1.93 14.03
C GLU A 78 16.57 -2.92 14.90
N THR A 79 15.27 -2.69 15.06
CA THR A 79 14.37 -3.63 15.74
C THR A 79 14.12 -4.86 14.86
N ASP A 80 13.91 -4.68 13.55
CA ASP A 80 13.78 -5.81 12.61
C ASP A 80 15.05 -6.67 12.62
N LYS A 81 16.24 -6.05 12.57
CA LYS A 81 17.53 -6.76 12.67
C LYS A 81 17.67 -7.54 13.98
N LEU A 82 17.14 -7.02 15.10
CA LEU A 82 17.14 -7.72 16.38
C LEU A 82 16.17 -8.91 16.35
N LEU A 83 14.96 -8.71 15.84
CA LEU A 83 13.94 -9.76 15.75
C LEU A 83 14.38 -10.93 14.86
N PHE A 84 15.02 -10.66 13.72
CA PHE A 84 15.62 -11.70 12.90
C PHE A 84 16.71 -12.49 13.63
N ARG A 85 17.61 -11.81 14.35
CA ARG A 85 18.63 -12.47 15.21
C ARG A 85 18.02 -13.33 16.31
N LYS A 86 16.77 -13.06 16.70
CA LYS A 86 16.02 -13.81 17.71
C LYS A 86 15.07 -14.86 17.11
N GLY A 87 15.13 -15.09 15.80
CA GLY A 87 14.39 -16.16 15.12
C GLY A 87 13.01 -15.78 14.61
N ALA A 88 12.72 -14.48 14.41
CA ALA A 88 11.46 -14.05 13.81
C ALA A 88 11.31 -14.64 12.39
N ARG A 89 10.12 -15.19 12.10
CA ARG A 89 9.79 -15.70 10.77
C ARG A 89 9.15 -14.59 9.95
N VAL A 90 9.63 -14.39 8.72
CA VAL A 90 9.26 -13.26 7.87
C VAL A 90 7.86 -13.38 7.25
N ASN A 91 7.42 -14.59 6.93
CA ASN A 91 6.16 -14.87 6.21
C ASN A 91 5.00 -15.23 7.15
N ILE A 92 4.99 -14.70 8.37
CA ILE A 92 3.83 -14.85 9.23
C ILE A 92 2.78 -13.83 8.77
N ALA A 93 1.58 -14.31 8.49
CA ALA A 93 0.41 -13.48 8.24
C ALA A 93 -0.17 -12.98 9.57
N GLY A 94 -0.37 -11.67 9.66
CA GLY A 94 -0.95 -11.00 10.82
C GLY A 94 -2.44 -10.69 10.64
N VAL A 95 -2.91 -9.66 11.36
CA VAL A 95 -4.27 -9.13 11.19
C VAL A 95 -4.49 -8.73 9.73
N LEU A 96 -5.69 -9.06 9.22
CA LEU A 96 -6.08 -8.84 7.83
C LEU A 96 -5.15 -9.53 6.81
N HIS A 97 -4.44 -10.60 7.21
CA HIS A 97 -3.48 -11.35 6.40
C HIS A 97 -2.31 -10.48 5.88
N SER A 98 -1.95 -9.43 6.61
CA SER A 98 -0.81 -8.57 6.24
C SER A 98 0.51 -9.22 6.67
N THR A 99 1.54 -9.23 5.82
CA THR A 99 2.91 -9.64 6.14
C THR A 99 3.78 -8.41 6.49
N ALA A 100 4.97 -8.63 7.07
CA ALA A 100 5.88 -7.53 7.38
C ALA A 100 6.30 -6.77 6.10
N LEU A 101 6.45 -7.48 4.98
CA LEU A 101 6.78 -6.90 3.67
C LEU A 101 5.68 -5.94 3.20
N LYS A 102 4.42 -6.38 3.25
CA LYS A 102 3.27 -5.53 2.89
C LYS A 102 3.14 -4.32 3.79
N ALA A 103 3.34 -4.49 5.10
CA ALA A 103 3.29 -3.40 6.05
C ALA A 103 4.37 -2.33 5.75
N ALA A 104 5.62 -2.75 5.50
CA ALA A 104 6.69 -1.83 5.12
C ALA A 104 6.41 -1.13 3.77
N SER A 105 5.82 -1.83 2.80
CA SER A 105 5.47 -1.27 1.49
C SER A 105 4.28 -0.31 1.51
N ALA A 106 3.35 -0.47 2.46
CA ALA A 106 2.15 0.37 2.59
C ALA A 106 2.37 1.62 3.47
N GLU A 107 3.22 1.53 4.50
CA GLU A 107 3.38 2.58 5.51
C GLU A 107 4.42 3.66 5.14
N GLY A 108 5.10 3.51 4.00
CA GLY A 108 6.05 4.50 3.48
C GLY A 108 5.51 5.93 3.36
N TYR A 109 4.17 6.11 3.28
CA TYR A 109 3.52 7.43 3.21
C TYR A 109 2.13 7.50 3.87
N SER A 110 1.87 6.75 4.94
CA SER A 110 0.58 6.86 5.65
C SER A 110 0.50 8.16 6.46
N THR A 111 0.02 9.23 5.81
CA THR A 111 -0.24 10.55 6.42
C THR A 111 -1.40 10.55 7.43
N LYS A 112 -2.02 9.39 7.71
CA LYS A 112 -2.97 9.25 8.82
C LYS A 112 -2.30 9.28 10.20
N SER A 113 -0.98 9.15 10.25
CA SER A 113 -0.22 9.58 11.41
C SER A 113 -0.05 11.11 11.41
N GLN A 114 -1.14 11.86 11.61
CA GLN A 114 -1.08 13.31 11.86
C GLN A 114 -0.39 13.66 13.21
N LEU A 115 0.28 12.71 13.85
CA LEU A 115 0.83 12.82 15.22
C LEU A 115 2.23 12.23 15.41
N ARG A 116 2.90 11.71 14.37
CA ARG A 116 4.30 11.26 14.42
C ARG A 116 5.09 11.97 13.34
N GLU A 117 6.31 12.39 13.67
CA GLU A 117 7.28 12.72 12.63
C GLU A 117 7.45 11.48 11.74
N PRO A 118 7.37 11.61 10.41
CA PRO A 118 7.57 10.48 9.52
C PRO A 118 8.95 9.88 9.87
N PRO A 119 9.05 8.56 10.12
CA PRO A 119 10.36 7.92 10.19
C PRO A 119 11.11 8.31 8.91
N ALA A 120 12.38 8.70 9.06
CA ALA A 120 13.17 9.26 7.97
C ALA A 120 12.90 8.47 6.69
N LEU A 121 12.35 9.14 5.67
CA LEU A 121 11.78 8.54 4.45
C LEU A 121 12.74 7.56 3.72
N GLY A 122 14.03 7.54 4.07
CA GLY A 122 15.03 6.60 3.58
C GLY A 122 15.07 5.21 4.25
N LEU A 123 14.38 4.96 5.37
CA LEU A 123 14.49 3.67 6.09
C LEU A 123 13.61 2.56 5.52
N TYR A 124 12.47 2.87 4.92
CA TYR A 124 11.57 1.84 4.39
C TYR A 124 12.20 1.00 3.27
N PRO A 125 12.91 1.58 2.28
CA PRO A 125 13.64 0.77 1.31
C PRO A 125 14.65 -0.19 1.95
N GLU A 126 15.33 0.22 3.02
CA GLU A 126 16.27 -0.66 3.75
C GLU A 126 15.55 -1.79 4.50
N ILE A 127 14.39 -1.50 5.08
CA ILE A 127 13.53 -2.52 5.70
C ILE A 127 13.04 -3.52 4.66
N VAL A 128 12.52 -3.05 3.52
CA VAL A 128 12.05 -3.94 2.44
C VAL A 128 13.21 -4.81 1.93
N ARG A 129 14.43 -4.26 1.75
CA ARG A 129 15.64 -5.05 1.44
C ARG A 129 15.93 -6.11 2.51
N LEU A 130 15.86 -5.74 3.78
CA LEU A 130 16.08 -6.65 4.89
C LEU A 130 15.05 -7.79 4.88
N LEU A 131 13.78 -7.49 4.67
CA LEU A 131 12.70 -8.48 4.63
C LEU A 131 12.89 -9.45 3.45
N LEU A 132 13.15 -8.93 2.25
CA LEU A 132 13.40 -9.76 1.05
C LEU A 132 14.63 -10.65 1.21
N SER A 133 15.75 -10.11 1.73
CA SER A 133 16.95 -10.91 2.01
C SER A 133 16.76 -12.01 3.07
N ASN A 134 15.71 -11.91 3.90
CA ASN A 134 15.32 -12.94 4.86
C ASN A 134 14.22 -13.89 4.32
N GLY A 135 13.95 -13.85 3.01
CA GLY A 135 13.03 -14.78 2.34
C GLY A 135 11.56 -14.38 2.42
N ALA A 136 11.26 -13.07 2.52
CA ALA A 136 9.89 -12.59 2.40
C ALA A 136 9.28 -13.02 1.06
N ASN A 137 8.06 -13.56 1.09
CA ASN A 137 7.30 -13.85 -0.11
C ASN A 137 6.88 -12.53 -0.77
N VAL A 138 7.44 -12.24 -1.95
CA VAL A 138 7.23 -10.99 -2.68
C VAL A 138 5.81 -10.89 -3.26
N ASP A 139 5.26 -12.02 -3.70
CA ASP A 139 3.94 -12.16 -4.33
C ASP A 139 2.94 -12.82 -3.39
N ASP A 140 3.04 -12.53 -2.09
CA ASP A 140 2.00 -12.93 -1.16
C ASP A 140 0.69 -12.20 -1.53
N GLU A 141 -0.34 -12.90 -2.01
CA GLU A 141 -1.58 -12.28 -2.50
C GLU A 141 -2.63 -12.06 -1.41
N GLU A 142 -2.45 -12.66 -0.22
CA GLU A 142 -3.48 -12.64 0.82
C GLU A 142 -3.70 -11.25 1.43
N GLY A 143 -4.94 -10.98 1.85
CA GLY A 143 -5.30 -9.76 2.58
C GLY A 143 -5.83 -8.62 1.72
N LEU A 144 -6.15 -7.51 2.38
CA LEU A 144 -6.94 -6.41 1.79
C LEU A 144 -6.20 -5.65 0.68
N TYR A 145 -4.88 -5.50 0.81
CA TYR A 145 -4.04 -4.72 -0.10
C TYR A 145 -3.40 -5.56 -1.22
N GLY A 146 -3.63 -6.88 -1.21
CA GLY A 146 -2.99 -7.83 -2.13
C GLY A 146 -1.48 -7.88 -1.92
N THR A 147 -0.68 -7.84 -2.98
CA THR A 147 0.79 -7.98 -2.92
C THR A 147 1.49 -6.73 -2.39
N ALA A 148 2.76 -6.89 -2.00
CA ALA A 148 3.59 -5.77 -1.57
C ALA A 148 3.77 -4.73 -2.69
N LEU A 149 3.80 -5.17 -3.96
CA LEU A 149 3.92 -4.29 -5.13
C LEU A 149 2.66 -3.43 -5.29
N GLN A 150 1.48 -4.04 -5.22
CA GLN A 150 0.21 -3.32 -5.27
C GLN A 150 0.09 -2.27 -4.15
N ALA A 151 0.54 -2.60 -2.93
CA ALA A 151 0.59 -1.65 -1.81
C ALA A 151 1.52 -0.46 -2.10
N ALA A 152 2.75 -0.71 -2.57
CA ALA A 152 3.69 0.34 -2.93
C ALA A 152 3.14 1.25 -4.05
N CYS A 153 2.48 0.66 -5.04
CA CYS A 153 1.83 1.37 -6.15
C CYS A 153 0.64 2.22 -5.72
N ALA A 154 -0.21 1.72 -4.82
CA ALA A 154 -1.36 2.46 -4.28
C ALA A 154 -0.94 3.72 -3.49
N ILE A 155 0.24 3.66 -2.86
CA ILE A 155 0.82 4.75 -2.08
C ILE A 155 1.70 5.67 -2.94
N GLY A 156 2.20 5.19 -4.09
CA GLY A 156 3.05 5.95 -5.01
C GLY A 156 4.53 5.92 -4.63
N CYS A 157 5.00 4.87 -3.93
CA CYS A 157 6.40 4.75 -3.55
C CYS A 157 7.22 4.09 -4.68
N LEU A 158 7.74 4.91 -5.60
CA LEU A 158 8.56 4.45 -6.74
C LEU A 158 9.73 3.57 -6.29
N LYS A 159 10.48 4.00 -5.28
CA LYS A 159 11.68 3.28 -4.82
C LYS A 159 11.37 1.88 -4.31
N ILE A 160 10.25 1.68 -3.62
CA ILE A 160 9.84 0.36 -3.15
C ILE A 160 9.30 -0.48 -4.31
N ALA A 161 8.56 0.12 -5.25
CA ALA A 161 8.08 -0.59 -6.44
C ALA A 161 9.26 -1.12 -7.29
N GLU A 162 10.27 -0.29 -7.57
CA GLU A 162 11.51 -0.71 -8.24
C GLU A 162 12.14 -1.89 -7.51
N LEU A 163 12.27 -1.78 -6.18
CA LEU A 163 12.90 -2.79 -5.36
C LEU A 163 12.18 -4.14 -5.39
N LEU A 164 10.85 -4.12 -5.39
CA LEU A 164 10.04 -5.33 -5.43
C LEU A 164 10.15 -6.00 -6.80
N LEU A 165 10.09 -5.23 -7.89
CA LEU A 165 10.28 -5.72 -9.26
C LEU A 165 11.70 -6.29 -9.45
N GLU A 166 12.74 -5.61 -8.94
CA GLU A 166 14.13 -6.11 -8.92
C GLU A 166 14.27 -7.45 -8.18
N ASN A 167 13.37 -7.75 -7.24
CA ASN A 167 13.35 -9.00 -6.47
C ASN A 167 12.30 -10.00 -6.98
N GLY A 168 11.83 -9.82 -8.22
CA GLY A 168 11.00 -10.80 -8.91
C GLY A 168 9.52 -10.76 -8.57
N ALA A 169 9.01 -9.62 -8.07
CA ALA A 169 7.57 -9.42 -7.95
C ALA A 169 6.89 -9.59 -9.32
N ASP A 170 5.84 -10.40 -9.37
CA ASP A 170 5.01 -10.51 -10.56
C ASP A 170 4.17 -9.24 -10.71
N VAL A 171 4.44 -8.51 -11.78
CA VAL A 171 3.84 -7.21 -12.12
C VAL A 171 2.32 -7.31 -12.31
N ASP A 172 1.84 -8.47 -12.77
CA ASP A 172 0.44 -8.73 -13.05
C ASP A 172 -0.25 -9.59 -11.98
N SER A 173 0.44 -9.84 -10.85
CA SER A 173 -0.14 -10.47 -9.67
C SER A 173 -1.53 -9.92 -9.38
N GLU A 174 -2.44 -10.83 -9.04
CA GLU A 174 -3.83 -10.50 -8.80
C GLU A 174 -4.10 -10.46 -7.30
N GLY A 175 -4.64 -9.36 -6.77
CA GLY A 175 -4.93 -9.31 -5.33
C GLY A 175 -5.55 -8.03 -4.83
N GLY A 176 -6.10 -8.13 -3.62
CA GLY A 176 -6.62 -7.00 -2.87
C GLY A 176 -7.73 -6.21 -3.55
N VAL A 177 -7.99 -5.01 -3.02
CA VAL A 177 -9.07 -4.14 -3.50
C VAL A 177 -8.76 -3.47 -4.85
N PHE A 178 -7.48 -3.30 -5.20
CA PHE A 178 -7.07 -2.52 -6.37
C PHE A 178 -6.92 -3.34 -7.64
N GLY A 179 -6.84 -4.68 -7.56
CA GLY A 179 -6.57 -5.53 -8.71
C GLY A 179 -5.08 -5.61 -9.00
N THR A 180 -4.61 -5.22 -10.19
CA THR A 180 -3.18 -5.27 -10.53
C THR A 180 -2.39 -4.08 -9.96
N ALA A 181 -1.06 -4.17 -9.96
CA ALA A 181 -0.19 -3.06 -9.57
C ALA A 181 -0.43 -1.82 -10.44
N LEU A 182 -0.70 -2.01 -11.73
CA LEU A 182 -1.00 -0.93 -12.68
C LEU A 182 -2.32 -0.21 -12.34
N GLN A 183 -3.35 -0.95 -11.98
CA GLN A 183 -4.62 -0.39 -11.52
C GLN A 183 -4.45 0.33 -10.18
N ALA A 184 -3.64 -0.22 -9.26
CA ALA A 184 -3.30 0.41 -7.99
C ALA A 184 -2.56 1.75 -8.19
N ALA A 185 -1.55 1.80 -9.06
CA ALA A 185 -0.82 3.02 -9.41
C ALA A 185 -1.73 4.08 -10.07
N SER A 186 -2.62 3.63 -10.96
CA SER A 186 -3.61 4.49 -11.61
C SER A 186 -4.65 5.04 -10.62
N ALA A 187 -4.91 4.30 -9.54
CA ALA A 187 -5.87 4.66 -8.51
C ALA A 187 -5.28 5.46 -7.33
N GLY A 188 -4.03 5.20 -6.96
CA GLY A 188 -3.33 5.80 -5.85
C GLY A 188 -3.19 7.32 -5.97
N GLY A 189 -3.05 8.03 -4.85
CA GLY A 189 -2.64 9.44 -4.82
C GLY A 189 -3.76 10.49 -4.77
N ARG A 190 -4.42 10.59 -3.62
CA ARG A 190 -4.84 11.90 -3.08
C ARG A 190 -4.15 12.14 -1.74
N THR A 191 -2.83 12.18 -1.75
CA THR A 191 -2.12 12.95 -0.72
C THR A 191 -1.80 14.29 -1.38
N ALA A 192 -2.03 15.40 -0.67
CA ALA A 192 -1.87 16.74 -1.23
C ALA A 192 -0.41 17.07 -1.62
N ASP A 193 0.53 16.19 -1.28
CA ASP A 193 1.97 16.48 -1.25
C ASP A 193 2.75 15.80 -2.39
N THR A 194 2.21 14.76 -3.03
CA THR A 194 2.84 14.12 -4.19
C THR A 194 2.22 14.66 -5.47
N GLY A 195 2.94 15.55 -6.17
CA GLY A 195 2.49 16.11 -7.44
C GLY A 195 2.24 15.05 -8.53
N PRO A 196 1.54 15.41 -9.63
CA PRO A 196 1.13 14.48 -10.68
C PRO A 196 2.27 13.72 -11.37
N LEU A 197 3.51 14.23 -11.33
CA LEU A 197 4.69 13.65 -11.97
C LEU A 197 5.06 12.25 -11.46
N TYR A 198 5.02 12.03 -10.14
CA TYR A 198 5.39 10.75 -9.53
C TYR A 198 4.45 9.60 -9.91
N ARG A 199 3.22 9.91 -10.34
CA ARG A 199 2.27 8.90 -10.81
C ARG A 199 2.68 8.33 -12.17
N SER A 200 3.14 9.18 -13.07
CA SER A 200 3.54 8.74 -14.41
C SER A 200 4.78 7.85 -14.34
N GLU A 201 5.73 8.15 -13.45
CA GLU A 201 6.96 7.35 -13.28
C GLU A 201 6.66 5.92 -12.83
N ILE A 202 5.80 5.71 -11.82
CA ILE A 202 5.47 4.36 -11.37
C ILE A 202 4.61 3.60 -12.38
N VAL A 203 3.73 4.28 -13.12
CA VAL A 203 2.98 3.66 -14.22
C VAL A 203 3.94 3.22 -15.34
N LEU A 204 4.88 4.09 -15.72
CA LEU A 204 5.90 3.76 -16.72
C LEU A 204 6.74 2.57 -16.27
N LEU A 205 7.21 2.57 -15.02
CA LEU A 205 7.96 1.45 -14.44
C LEU A 205 7.22 0.11 -14.58
N LEU A 206 5.92 0.08 -14.28
CA LEU A 206 5.11 -1.14 -14.38
C LEU A 206 4.92 -1.58 -15.82
N LEU A 207 4.63 -0.64 -16.72
CA LEU A 207 4.42 -0.94 -18.13
C LEU A 207 5.73 -1.41 -18.81
N GLU A 208 6.87 -0.75 -18.51
CA GLU A 208 8.20 -1.20 -18.91
C GLU A 208 8.56 -2.55 -18.30
N GLY A 209 8.04 -2.85 -17.11
CA GLY A 209 8.09 -4.16 -16.47
C GLY A 209 7.19 -5.23 -17.09
N GLY A 210 6.42 -4.89 -18.13
CA GLY A 210 5.57 -5.83 -18.86
C GLY A 210 4.14 -5.95 -18.35
N ALA A 211 3.66 -5.02 -17.52
CA ALA A 211 2.28 -5.03 -17.03
C ALA A 211 1.26 -5.06 -18.17
N ASP A 212 0.24 -5.91 -18.04
CA ASP A 212 -0.90 -5.92 -18.96
C ASP A 212 -1.73 -4.63 -18.80
N VAL A 213 -1.58 -3.74 -19.79
CA VAL A 213 -2.30 -2.46 -19.87
C VAL A 213 -3.82 -2.63 -19.88
N ASN A 214 -4.29 -3.79 -20.36
CA ASN A 214 -5.70 -4.12 -20.56
C ASN A 214 -6.26 -5.05 -19.49
N ALA A 215 -5.50 -5.32 -18.41
CA ALA A 215 -5.95 -6.17 -17.32
C ALA A 215 -7.33 -5.73 -16.78
N GLU A 216 -8.29 -6.66 -16.75
CA GLU A 216 -9.68 -6.43 -16.36
C GLU A 216 -9.97 -6.94 -14.94
N ARG A 217 -10.43 -6.09 -14.01
CA ARG A 217 -10.77 -6.52 -12.64
C ARG A 217 -12.04 -5.89 -12.06
N VAL A 218 -12.60 -6.60 -11.07
CA VAL A 218 -13.99 -6.49 -10.58
C VAL A 218 -14.39 -5.10 -10.07
N CYS A 219 -13.52 -4.40 -9.33
CA CYS A 219 -13.92 -3.17 -8.62
C CYS A 219 -13.61 -1.88 -9.40
N TYR A 220 -12.46 -1.81 -10.07
CA TYR A 220 -11.94 -0.57 -10.65
C TYR A 220 -11.85 -0.59 -12.18
N GLY A 221 -11.99 -1.77 -12.82
CA GLY A 221 -11.84 -1.87 -14.25
C GLY A 221 -10.39 -1.68 -14.72
N THR A 222 -10.16 -1.37 -16.00
CA THR A 222 -8.80 -1.19 -16.56
C THR A 222 -8.11 0.06 -16.02
N ALA A 223 -6.77 0.12 -16.15
CA ALA A 223 -6.00 1.32 -15.82
C ALA A 223 -6.53 2.58 -16.54
N LEU A 224 -6.94 2.42 -17.81
CA LEU A 224 -7.52 3.49 -18.62
C LEU A 224 -8.87 3.97 -18.08
N GLN A 225 -9.74 3.06 -17.62
CA GLN A 225 -11.01 3.40 -16.99
C GLN A 225 -10.77 4.17 -15.68
N VAL A 226 -9.76 3.78 -14.89
CA VAL A 226 -9.39 4.46 -13.65
C VAL A 226 -8.84 5.88 -13.92
N ALA A 227 -7.93 6.03 -14.88
CA ALA A 227 -7.37 7.32 -15.29
C ALA A 227 -8.48 8.27 -15.77
N SER A 228 -9.39 7.75 -16.58
CA SER A 228 -10.57 8.46 -17.10
C SER A 228 -11.53 8.89 -15.98
N ALA A 229 -11.80 8.01 -15.01
CA ALA A 229 -12.68 8.30 -13.88
C ALA A 229 -12.10 9.34 -12.89
N ARG A 230 -10.78 9.56 -12.92
CA ARG A 230 -10.07 10.48 -12.03
C ARG A 230 -9.64 11.78 -12.70
N GLY A 231 -9.79 11.92 -14.02
CA GLY A 231 -9.44 13.14 -14.72
C GLY A 231 -7.95 13.26 -15.06
N PHE A 232 -7.23 12.13 -15.15
CA PHE A 232 -5.80 12.15 -15.44
C PHE A 232 -5.55 12.13 -16.94
N ILE A 233 -5.59 13.31 -17.57
CA ILE A 233 -5.45 13.46 -19.02
C ILE A 233 -4.12 12.91 -19.53
N ASP A 234 -3.00 13.27 -18.89
CA ASP A 234 -1.66 12.83 -19.29
C ASP A 234 -1.51 11.30 -19.20
N LEU A 235 -2.04 10.71 -18.13
CA LEU A 235 -2.05 9.25 -17.95
C LEU A 235 -2.97 8.56 -18.97
N THR A 236 -4.13 9.15 -19.27
CA THR A 236 -5.04 8.63 -20.30
C THR A 236 -4.35 8.63 -21.66
N GLN A 237 -3.66 9.73 -21.99
CA GLN A 237 -2.91 9.85 -23.22
C GLN A 237 -1.75 8.86 -23.29
N LEU A 238 -0.99 8.71 -22.20
CA LEU A 238 0.10 7.75 -22.09
C LEU A 238 -0.38 6.31 -22.33
N LEU A 239 -1.49 5.91 -21.71
CA LEU A 239 -2.03 4.55 -21.84
C LEU A 239 -2.51 4.28 -23.28
N LEU A 240 -3.16 5.25 -23.92
CA LEU A 240 -3.67 5.11 -25.30
C LEU A 240 -2.53 5.12 -26.33
N ASP A 241 -1.67 6.14 -26.30
CA ASP A 241 -0.65 6.36 -27.33
C ASP A 241 0.63 5.56 -27.10
N GLY A 242 1.02 5.38 -25.84
CA GLY A 242 2.29 4.77 -25.48
C GLY A 242 2.21 3.25 -25.41
N TRP A 243 1.04 2.71 -25.01
CA TRP A 243 0.95 1.32 -24.57
C TRP A 243 -0.24 0.54 -25.17
N GLY A 244 -1.07 1.18 -26.00
CA GLY A 244 -2.14 0.49 -26.73
C GLY A 244 -3.30 0.03 -25.85
N ALA A 245 -3.64 0.80 -24.82
CA ALA A 245 -4.82 0.53 -24.00
C ALA A 245 -6.10 0.54 -24.87
N ASP A 246 -6.93 -0.49 -24.74
CA ASP A 246 -8.20 -0.60 -25.44
C ASP A 246 -9.27 0.25 -24.71
N PRO A 247 -9.80 1.33 -25.35
CA PRO A 247 -10.79 2.20 -24.73
C PRO A 247 -12.18 1.59 -24.57
N ASP A 248 -12.44 0.47 -25.24
CA ASP A 248 -13.75 -0.16 -25.36
C ASP A 248 -13.95 -1.38 -24.49
N ILE A 249 -12.90 -1.79 -23.77
CA ILE A 249 -13.05 -2.71 -22.66
C ILE A 249 -14.13 -2.16 -21.73
N ALA A 250 -15.09 -3.03 -21.39
CA ALA A 250 -16.24 -2.69 -20.57
C ALA A 250 -16.21 -3.54 -19.29
N GLY A 251 -16.28 -2.89 -18.12
CA GLY A 251 -16.27 -3.60 -16.85
C GLY A 251 -16.22 -2.69 -15.64
N GLY A 252 -16.14 -3.30 -14.46
CA GLY A 252 -16.03 -2.60 -13.18
C GLY A 252 -17.15 -1.59 -12.91
N LYS A 253 -16.87 -0.63 -12.04
CA LYS A 253 -17.85 0.39 -11.58
C LYS A 253 -18.30 1.36 -12.67
N PHE A 254 -17.49 1.59 -13.70
CA PHE A 254 -17.67 2.70 -14.64
C PHE A 254 -18.15 2.27 -16.04
N GLY A 255 -18.08 0.98 -16.38
CA GLY A 255 -18.36 0.51 -17.74
C GLY A 255 -17.12 0.72 -18.61
N THR A 256 -17.19 1.56 -19.64
CA THR A 256 -16.04 1.90 -20.50
C THR A 256 -15.30 3.14 -19.99
N ALA A 257 -14.08 3.37 -20.48
CA ALA A 257 -13.29 4.56 -20.15
C ALA A 257 -14.04 5.85 -20.49
N LEU A 258 -14.73 5.85 -21.63
CA LEU A 258 -15.53 6.98 -22.08
C LEU A 258 -16.70 7.28 -21.13
N ARG A 259 -17.42 6.24 -20.67
CA ARG A 259 -18.50 6.42 -19.68
C ARG A 259 -17.96 6.95 -18.36
N ALA A 260 -16.78 6.50 -17.94
CA ALA A 260 -16.12 6.97 -16.74
C ALA A 260 -15.82 8.48 -16.79
N ALA A 261 -15.21 8.94 -17.89
CA ALA A 261 -14.91 10.36 -18.11
C ALA A 261 -16.18 11.22 -18.22
N ALA A 262 -17.17 10.75 -19.00
CA ALA A 262 -18.43 11.45 -19.21
C ALA A 262 -19.24 11.59 -17.90
N ALA A 263 -19.30 10.53 -17.08
CA ALA A 263 -20.01 10.55 -15.80
C ALA A 263 -19.39 11.52 -14.77
N ARG A 264 -18.13 11.91 -14.97
CA ARG A 264 -17.39 12.85 -14.11
C ARG A 264 -17.20 14.24 -14.72
N GLY A 265 -17.64 14.45 -15.96
CA GLY A 265 -17.55 15.75 -16.65
C GLY A 265 -16.16 16.09 -17.18
N TYR A 266 -15.28 15.10 -17.42
CA TYR A 266 -13.94 15.34 -17.97
C TYR A 266 -13.96 15.42 -19.49
N SER A 267 -14.42 16.56 -20.01
CA SER A 267 -14.63 16.79 -21.45
C SER A 267 -13.37 16.57 -22.31
N GLU A 268 -12.19 16.97 -21.83
CA GLU A 268 -10.93 16.76 -22.56
C GLU A 268 -10.61 15.27 -22.74
N ILE A 269 -10.83 14.46 -21.71
CA ILE A 269 -10.64 13.01 -21.77
C ILE A 269 -11.68 12.36 -22.69
N VAL A 270 -12.93 12.87 -22.68
CA VAL A 270 -13.98 12.40 -23.59
C VAL A 270 -13.56 12.62 -25.04
N THR A 271 -13.08 13.82 -25.39
CA THR A 271 -12.58 14.13 -26.73
C THR A 271 -11.40 13.23 -27.09
N LEU A 272 -10.41 13.10 -26.20
CA LEU A 272 -9.23 12.26 -26.41
C LEU A 272 -9.60 10.80 -26.71
N LEU A 273 -10.52 10.22 -25.94
CA LEU A 273 -10.99 8.84 -26.15
C LEU A 273 -11.71 8.68 -27.50
N GLN A 274 -12.51 9.67 -27.91
CA GLN A 274 -13.18 9.66 -29.21
C GLN A 274 -12.22 9.76 -30.39
N GLU A 275 -11.18 10.60 -30.27
CA GLU A 275 -10.11 10.71 -31.28
C GLU A 275 -9.33 9.42 -31.46
N ARG A 276 -9.29 8.56 -30.43
CA ARG A 276 -8.61 7.25 -30.44
C ARG A 276 -9.56 6.08 -30.68
N GLY A 277 -10.76 6.35 -31.18
CA GLY A 277 -11.65 5.33 -31.72
C GLY A 277 -12.52 4.60 -30.69
N ALA A 278 -12.63 5.10 -29.45
CA ALA A 278 -13.55 4.55 -28.46
C ALA A 278 -14.99 4.48 -28.99
N VAL A 279 -15.53 3.28 -29.18
CA VAL A 279 -16.91 3.02 -29.60
C VAL A 279 -17.91 3.17 -28.44
N GLY A 280 -18.37 4.40 -28.22
CA GLY A 280 -19.58 4.78 -27.47
C GLY A 280 -19.69 6.30 -27.36
N LEU A 281 -20.67 6.95 -26.73
CA LEU A 281 -22.07 7.08 -27.11
C LEU A 281 -22.19 7.76 -28.50
N GLN A 282 -22.81 7.11 -29.50
CA GLN A 282 -23.30 7.85 -30.68
C GLN A 282 -24.24 8.96 -30.20
N ALA A 283 -24.23 10.13 -30.87
CA ALA A 283 -25.03 11.31 -30.51
C ALA A 283 -26.53 11.02 -30.32
N SER A 284 -27.05 9.94 -30.89
CA SER A 284 -28.41 9.41 -30.68
C SER A 284 -28.71 8.98 -29.23
N SER A 285 -27.70 8.61 -28.45
CA SER A 285 -27.86 8.12 -27.07
C SER A 285 -28.01 9.26 -26.06
N PHE A 286 -27.45 10.44 -26.36
CA PHE A 286 -27.62 11.64 -25.54
C PHE A 286 -29.03 12.23 -25.61
N LYS A 287 -29.74 12.05 -26.74
CA LYS A 287 -31.15 12.47 -26.86
C LYS A 287 -32.09 11.77 -25.86
N SER A 288 -31.71 10.61 -25.31
CA SER A 288 -32.53 9.92 -24.29
C SER A 288 -32.18 10.31 -22.85
N LEU A 289 -30.96 10.78 -22.60
CA LEU A 289 -30.46 11.12 -21.25
C LEU A 289 -30.64 12.60 -20.88
N THR A 290 -30.82 13.49 -21.87
CA THR A 290 -31.12 14.91 -21.63
C THR A 290 -32.54 15.18 -21.14
N PHE A 291 -33.42 14.17 -21.06
CA PHE A 291 -34.83 14.36 -20.68
C PHE A 291 -35.13 14.19 -19.17
N LYS A 292 -34.14 14.11 -18.27
CA LYS A 292 -34.41 13.87 -16.82
C LYS A 292 -33.76 14.82 -15.81
N TRP A 293 -33.21 15.96 -16.22
CA TRP A 293 -32.54 16.89 -15.27
C TRP A 293 -33.15 18.29 -15.14
N THR A 294 -34.34 18.55 -15.68
CA THR A 294 -34.95 19.91 -15.61
C THR A 294 -36.27 20.03 -14.88
N GLU A 295 -36.68 19.08 -14.04
CA GLU A 295 -37.82 19.30 -13.13
C GLU A 295 -37.61 18.70 -11.73
N ALA A 296 -36.91 19.44 -10.88
CA ALA A 296 -37.17 19.50 -9.45
C ALA A 296 -36.84 20.93 -8.99
N LYS A 297 -37.89 21.68 -8.65
CA LYS A 297 -37.82 23.05 -8.11
C LYS A 297 -37.11 23.09 -6.75
#